data_AF-A0A0E3UUS5-F1
#
_entry.id   AF-A0A0E3UUS5-F1
#
_cell.length_a   1.000
_cell.length_b   1.000
_cell.length_c   1.000
_cell.angle_alpha   90.00
_cell.angle_beta   90.00
_cell.angle_gamma   90.00
#
_symmetry.space_group_name_H-M   'P 1'
#
loop_
_entity.id
_entity.type
_entity.pdbx_description
1 polymer ?
#
loop_
_entity_poly.entity_id
_entity_poly.type
_entity_poly.pdbx_seq_one_letter_code
_entity_poly.pdbx_strand_id
1 'polypeptide(L)'
;MLIITYIAILLIFLKFILAIILFLGLFSKLKEINYISIFVLFIEWISIIFSFFTYKLSVLLPFYLTVCERTYYPYVNIGFLVVVSILLILFRGIDDNLIYIHKLLISIYLLFSALPYILLYI
;
A
#
# COMPACT_ATOMS: atom_id res chain seq x y z
N MET A 1 13.11 13.05 12.29
CA MET A 1 11.71 12.62 12.51
C MET A 1 10.74 13.43 11.65
N LEU A 2 10.77 14.77 11.71
CA LEU A 2 9.95 15.66 10.86
C LEU A 2 9.96 15.31 9.36
N ILE A 3 11.15 15.13 8.76
CA ILE A 3 11.27 14.78 7.32
C ILE A 3 10.56 13.45 6.98
N ILE A 4 10.71 12.44 7.84
CA ILE A 4 10.08 11.11 7.66
C ILE A 4 8.56 11.24 7.73
N THR A 5 8.04 12.07 8.66
CA THR A 5 6.61 12.34 8.77
C THR A 5 6.05 13.02 7.53
N TYR A 6 6.74 14.01 6.95
CA TYR A 6 6.31 14.64 5.70
C TYR A 6 6.29 13.67 4.52
N ILE A 7 7.32 12.82 4.40
CA ILE A 7 7.36 11.76 3.39
C ILE A 7 6.20 10.78 3.57
N ALA A 8 5.88 10.41 4.82
CA ALA A 8 4.77 9.53 5.12
C ALA A 8 3.41 10.15 4.74
N ILE A 9 3.19 11.43 5.05
CA ILE A 9 1.99 12.17 4.67
C ILE A 9 1.85 12.19 3.14
N LEU A 10 2.92 12.51 2.42
CA LEU A 10 2.93 12.50 0.96
C LEU A 10 2.58 11.11 0.41
N LEU A 11 3.13 10.05 1.00
CA LEU A 11 2.83 8.67 0.62
C LEU A 11 1.37 8.29 0.90
N ILE A 12 0.79 8.73 2.02
CA ILE A 12 -0.63 8.49 2.34
C ILE A 12 -1.53 9.13 1.28
N PHE A 13 -1.27 10.40 0.91
CA PHE A 13 -2.02 11.07 -0.15
C PHE A 13 -1.82 10.40 -1.51
N LEU A 14 -0.59 9.99 -1.84
CA LEU A 14 -0.29 9.27 -3.08
C LEU A 14 -1.07 7.95 -3.16
N LYS A 15 -1.06 7.14 -2.08
CA LYS A 15 -1.83 5.88 -2.00
C LYS A 15 -3.31 6.13 -2.21
N PHE A 16 -3.86 7.17 -1.59
CA PHE A 16 -5.28 7.48 -1.68
C PHE A 16 -5.69 7.94 -3.08
N ILE A 17 -4.93 8.84 -3.69
CA ILE A 17 -5.18 9.31 -5.08
C ILE A 17 -5.07 8.12 -6.04
N LEU A 18 -4.02 7.30 -5.90
CA LEU A 18 -3.83 6.11 -6.73
C LEU A 18 -4.98 5.12 -6.55
N ALA A 19 -5.45 4.89 -5.32
CA ALA A 19 -6.60 4.05 -5.03
C ALA A 19 -7.86 4.55 -5.75
N ILE A 20 -8.14 5.86 -5.71
CA ILE A 20 -9.29 6.46 -6.42
C ILE A 20 -9.16 6.27 -7.93
N ILE A 21 -7.99 6.55 -8.50
CA ILE A 21 -7.74 6.41 -9.95
C ILE A 21 -7.97 4.96 -10.39
N LEU A 22 -7.44 4.00 -9.64
CA LEU A 22 -7.62 2.57 -9.92
C LEU A 22 -9.06 2.11 -9.69
N PHE A 23 -9.74 2.59 -8.65
CA PHE A 23 -11.10 2.21 -8.28
C PHE A 23 -12.16 2.74 -9.25
N LEU A 24 -12.03 4.00 -9.68
CA LEU A 24 -12.91 4.60 -10.69
C LEU A 24 -12.78 3.92 -12.06
N GLY A 25 -11.86 2.95 -12.17
CA GLY A 25 -11.70 2.14 -13.37
C GLY A 25 -11.45 3.00 -14.58
N LEU A 26 -10.79 4.18 -14.42
CA LEU A 26 -10.35 5.01 -15.53
C LEU A 26 -9.68 4.07 -16.52
N PHE A 27 -10.43 3.78 -17.60
CA PHE A 27 -10.35 2.62 -18.52
C PHE A 27 -9.08 2.63 -19.36
N SER A 28 -7.98 2.88 -18.70
CA SER A 28 -6.77 3.29 -19.31
C SER A 28 -5.89 2.05 -19.33
N LYS A 29 -5.54 1.65 -20.55
CA LYS A 29 -4.39 0.79 -20.82
C LYS A 29 -3.06 1.51 -20.44
N LEU A 30 -3.10 2.53 -19.58
CA LEU A 30 -1.95 3.30 -19.15
C LEU A 30 -1.07 2.40 -18.31
N LYS A 31 -0.08 1.82 -18.98
CA LYS A 31 1.01 1.06 -18.36
C LYS A 31 1.72 1.88 -17.28
N GLU A 32 1.67 3.20 -17.34
CA GLU A 32 2.29 4.11 -16.37
C GLU A 32 1.65 4.03 -14.98
N ILE A 33 0.32 4.04 -14.88
CA ILE A 33 -0.40 3.93 -13.59
C ILE A 33 -0.09 2.60 -12.91
N ASN A 34 0.03 1.56 -13.72
CA ASN A 34 0.44 0.23 -13.31
C ASN A 34 1.83 0.24 -12.66
N TYR A 35 2.84 0.85 -13.31
CA TYR A 35 4.18 0.97 -12.73
C TYR A 35 4.21 1.78 -11.43
N ILE A 36 3.44 2.87 -11.35
CA ILE A 36 3.33 3.67 -10.12
C ILE A 36 2.75 2.82 -8.98
N SER A 37 1.74 1.99 -9.28
CA SER A 37 1.12 1.10 -8.30
C SER A 37 2.10 0.05 -7.77
N ILE A 38 2.88 -0.57 -8.66
CA ILE A 38 3.95 -1.49 -8.28
C ILE A 38 4.97 -0.78 -7.38
N PHE A 39 5.37 0.44 -7.76
CA PHE A 39 6.34 1.22 -7.00
C PHE A 39 5.86 1.54 -5.59
N VAL A 40 4.59 1.95 -5.43
CA VAL A 40 3.98 2.21 -4.12
C VAL A 40 3.92 0.94 -3.27
N LEU A 41 3.48 -0.19 -3.85
CA LEU A 41 3.46 -1.48 -3.15
C LEU A 41 4.86 -1.96 -2.77
N PHE A 42 5.87 -1.70 -3.60
CA PHE A 42 7.26 -2.05 -3.31
C PHE A 42 7.83 -1.23 -2.14
N ILE A 43 7.51 0.07 -2.07
CA ILE A 43 7.87 0.90 -0.90
C ILE A 43 7.24 0.35 0.38
N GLU A 44 5.96 -0.05 0.33
CA GLU A 44 5.31 -0.66 1.49
C GLU A 44 5.94 -1.99 1.89
N TRP A 45 6.24 -2.84 0.91
CA TRP A 45 6.92 -4.12 1.16
C TRP A 45 8.25 -3.90 1.87
N ILE A 46 9.06 -2.95 1.40
CA ILE A 46 10.32 -2.56 2.07
C ILE A 46 10.04 -2.04 3.48
N SER A 47 9.02 -1.19 3.65
CA SER A 47 8.69 -0.61 4.95
C SER A 47 8.30 -1.69 5.97
N ILE A 48 7.49 -2.68 5.55
CA ILE A 48 7.09 -3.83 6.36
C ILE A 48 8.32 -4.69 6.72
N ILE A 49 9.28 -4.86 5.81
CA ILE A 49 10.53 -5.57 6.13
C ILE A 49 11.33 -4.82 7.20
N PHE A 50 11.51 -3.51 7.02
CA PHE A 50 12.24 -2.70 7.99
C PHE A 50 11.55 -2.68 9.37
N SER A 51 10.23 -2.84 9.42
CA SER A 51 9.49 -2.83 10.67
C SER A 51 9.79 -4.02 11.58
N PHE A 52 10.26 -5.15 11.04
CA PHE A 52 10.81 -6.26 11.85
C PHE A 52 12.06 -5.88 12.63
N PHE A 53 12.80 -4.87 12.17
CA PHE A 53 14.06 -4.44 12.79
C PHE A 53 13.91 -3.15 13.59
N THR A 54 12.94 -2.30 13.26
CA THR A 54 12.75 -1.00 13.92
C THR A 54 11.34 -0.44 13.79
N TYR A 55 10.76 -0.05 14.92
CA TYR A 55 9.46 0.64 14.98
C TYR A 55 9.55 2.13 14.60
N LYS A 56 10.75 2.67 14.36
CA LYS A 56 10.95 4.11 14.08
C LYS A 56 10.31 4.56 12.76
N LEU A 57 9.96 3.62 11.89
CA LEU A 57 9.36 3.85 10.58
C LEU A 57 7.87 3.47 10.54
N SER A 58 7.21 3.33 11.69
CA SER A 58 5.82 2.88 11.78
C SER A 58 4.83 3.76 11.01
N VAL A 59 5.14 5.05 10.82
CA VAL A 59 4.32 6.00 10.05
C VAL A 59 4.32 5.69 8.54
N LEU A 60 5.31 4.94 8.03
CA LEU A 60 5.37 4.51 6.63
C LEU A 60 4.53 3.24 6.37
N LEU A 61 4.12 2.55 7.44
CA LEU A 61 3.39 1.29 7.36
C LEU A 61 1.90 1.53 7.03
N PRO A 62 1.21 0.54 6.44
CA PRO A 62 -0.25 0.57 6.31
C PRO A 62 -0.91 0.87 7.66
N PHE A 63 -1.98 1.66 7.69
CA PHE A 63 -2.58 2.15 8.93
C PHE A 63 -2.83 1.05 9.97
N TYR A 64 -3.49 -0.02 9.55
CA TYR A 64 -3.80 -1.15 10.43
C TYR A 64 -2.54 -1.80 11.01
N LEU A 65 -1.46 -1.82 10.23
CA LEU A 65 -0.19 -2.33 10.71
C LEU A 65 0.37 -1.43 11.80
N THR A 66 0.39 -0.11 11.58
CA THR A 66 0.87 0.87 12.56
C THR A 66 0.13 0.80 13.89
N VAL A 67 -1.18 0.53 13.86
CA VAL A 67 -2.01 0.36 15.08
C VAL A 67 -1.75 -0.99 15.76
N CYS A 68 -1.66 -2.07 14.98
CA CYS A 68 -1.59 -3.44 15.51
C CYS A 68 -0.18 -3.97 15.75
N GLU A 69 0.85 -3.27 15.24
CA GLU A 69 2.24 -3.74 15.24
C GLU A 69 2.72 -4.10 16.64
N ARG A 70 2.43 -3.29 17.66
CA ARG A 70 2.91 -3.56 19.03
C ARG A 70 2.21 -4.74 19.70
N THR A 71 0.92 -4.89 19.44
CA THR A 71 0.09 -5.88 20.14
C THR A 71 0.25 -7.28 19.55
N TYR A 72 0.47 -7.36 18.24
CA TYR A 72 0.48 -8.63 17.50
C TYR A 72 1.78 -8.87 16.74
N TYR A 73 2.87 -8.22 17.16
CA TYR A 73 4.21 -8.52 16.67
C TYR A 73 4.56 -10.00 16.87
N PRO A 74 5.15 -10.72 15.90
CA PRO A 74 5.46 -10.32 14.51
C PRO A 74 4.40 -10.74 13.48
N TYR A 75 3.32 -11.38 13.92
CA TYR A 75 2.38 -12.10 13.04
C TYR A 75 1.64 -11.19 12.07
N VAL A 76 1.22 -10.00 12.51
CA VAL A 76 0.54 -9.02 11.64
C VAL A 76 1.47 -8.52 10.54
N ASN A 77 2.76 -8.29 10.87
CA ASN A 77 3.78 -7.89 9.91
C ASN A 77 3.97 -8.96 8.83
N ILE A 78 4.02 -10.24 9.23
CA ILE A 78 4.11 -11.37 8.29
C ILE A 78 2.86 -11.44 7.39
N GLY A 79 1.67 -11.30 7.97
CA GLY A 79 0.41 -11.33 7.21
C GLY A 79 0.36 -10.25 6.12
N PHE A 80 0.69 -9.01 6.46
CA PHE A 80 0.74 -7.91 5.49
C PHE A 80 1.88 -8.09 4.47
N LEU A 81 3.04 -8.60 4.89
CA LEU A 81 4.13 -8.92 3.97
C LEU A 81 3.65 -9.91 2.89
N VAL A 82 2.92 -10.96 3.29
CA VAL A 82 2.36 -11.96 2.38
C VAL A 82 1.34 -11.32 1.43
N VAL A 83 0.41 -10.50 1.95
CA VAL A 83 -0.60 -9.80 1.13
C VAL A 83 0.06 -8.91 0.07
N VAL A 84 1.01 -8.06 0.46
CA VAL A 84 1.71 -7.16 -0.47
C VAL A 84 2.53 -7.96 -1.48
N SER A 85 3.15 -9.07 -1.06
CA SER A 85 3.91 -9.95 -1.96
C SER A 85 3.01 -10.61 -3.01
N ILE A 86 1.82 -11.07 -2.62
CA ILE A 86 0.83 -11.63 -3.56
C ILE A 86 0.40 -10.56 -4.56
N LEU A 87 0.09 -9.34 -4.10
CA LEU A 87 -0.28 -8.22 -4.98
C LEU A 87 0.86 -7.88 -5.96
N LEU A 88 2.11 -7.89 -5.53
CA LEU A 88 3.25 -7.64 -6.42
C LEU A 88 3.43 -8.74 -7.49
N ILE A 89 3.27 -10.02 -7.11
CA ILE A 89 3.46 -11.15 -8.04
C ILE A 89 2.34 -11.19 -9.09
N LEU A 90 1.10 -10.91 -8.68
CA LEU A 90 -0.05 -10.86 -9.59
C LEU A 90 0.10 -9.78 -10.67
N PHE A 91 1.05 -8.84 -10.57
CA PHE A 91 1.30 -7.90 -11.66
C PHE A 91 1.91 -8.56 -12.91
N ARG A 92 2.56 -9.72 -12.77
CA ARG A 92 3.36 -10.35 -13.83
C ARG A 92 2.57 -11.48 -14.50
N GLY A 93 2.17 -11.27 -15.76
CA GLY A 93 1.66 -12.35 -16.63
C GLY A 93 0.16 -12.54 -16.62
N ILE A 94 -0.60 -11.52 -16.24
CA ILE A 94 -2.05 -11.61 -16.15
C ILE A 94 -2.73 -11.25 -17.50
N ASP A 95 -3.65 -12.12 -17.92
CA ASP A 95 -4.57 -11.95 -19.06
C ASP A 95 -5.43 -10.68 -18.91
N ASP A 96 -5.83 -10.04 -20.01
CA ASP A 96 -6.47 -8.70 -19.99
C ASP A 96 -7.68 -8.60 -19.01
N ASN A 97 -8.44 -9.69 -18.83
CA ASN A 97 -9.58 -9.74 -17.90
C ASN A 97 -9.17 -9.75 -16.41
N LEU A 98 -8.10 -10.45 -16.07
CA LEU A 98 -7.63 -10.54 -14.69
C LEU A 98 -6.87 -9.27 -14.26
N ILE A 99 -6.37 -8.46 -15.21
CA ILE A 99 -5.77 -7.15 -14.92
C ILE A 99 -6.77 -6.24 -14.22
N TYR A 100 -8.05 -6.29 -14.60
CA TYR A 100 -9.09 -5.49 -13.96
C TYR A 100 -9.33 -5.91 -12.51
N ILE A 101 -9.44 -7.22 -12.26
CA ILE A 101 -9.60 -7.77 -10.91
C ILE A 101 -8.38 -7.39 -10.05
N HIS A 102 -7.19 -7.50 -10.62
CA HIS A 102 -5.96 -7.15 -9.94
C HIS A 102 -5.90 -5.66 -9.56
N LYS A 103 -6.24 -4.76 -10.50
CA LYS A 103 -6.33 -3.31 -10.24
C LYS A 103 -7.35 -2.99 -9.14
N LEU A 104 -8.49 -3.69 -9.14
CA LEU A 104 -9.51 -3.55 -8.10
C LEU A 104 -8.99 -4.01 -6.73
N LEU A 105 -8.26 -5.13 -6.68
CA LEU A 105 -7.67 -5.61 -5.43
C LEU A 105 -6.61 -4.63 -4.88
N ILE A 106 -5.75 -4.10 -5.75
CA ILE A 106 -4.78 -3.07 -5.35
C ILE A 106 -5.50 -1.82 -4.87
N SER A 107 -6.53 -1.36 -5.59
CA SER A 107 -7.25 -0.14 -5.21
C SER A 107 -7.89 -0.29 -3.84
N ILE A 108 -8.59 -1.40 -3.58
CA ILE A 108 -9.17 -1.72 -2.28
C ILE A 108 -8.08 -1.72 -1.20
N TYR A 109 -6.99 -2.45 -1.43
CA TYR A 109 -5.89 -2.53 -0.47
C TYR A 109 -5.31 -1.14 -0.13
N LEU A 110 -5.00 -0.33 -1.15
CA LEU A 110 -4.45 1.01 -0.96
C LEU A 110 -5.45 1.93 -0.23
N LEU A 111 -6.74 1.82 -0.54
CA LEU A 111 -7.78 2.60 0.10
C LEU A 111 -7.90 2.25 1.58
N PHE A 112 -7.92 0.96 1.93
CA PHE A 112 -7.89 0.51 3.34
C PHE A 112 -6.58 0.88 4.05
N SER A 113 -5.45 0.92 3.34
CA SER A 113 -4.15 1.29 3.93
C SER A 113 -4.05 2.78 4.29
N ALA A 114 -4.73 3.65 3.54
CA ALA A 114 -4.55 5.11 3.59
C ALA A 114 -5.76 5.88 4.13
N LEU A 115 -6.99 5.44 3.86
CA LEU A 115 -8.21 6.14 4.25
C LEU A 115 -8.33 6.39 5.76
N PRO A 116 -8.01 5.41 6.65
CA PRO A 116 -8.06 5.66 8.08
C PRO A 116 -7.07 6.73 8.55
N TYR A 117 -5.89 6.84 7.91
CA TYR A 117 -4.99 7.97 8.19
C TYR A 117 -5.66 9.29 7.83
N ILE A 118 -6.27 9.39 6.65
CA ILE A 118 -6.91 10.62 6.20
C ILE A 118 -8.06 11.02 7.16
N LEU A 119 -8.87 10.05 7.61
CA LEU A 119 -9.98 10.31 8.54
C LEU A 119 -9.54 10.75 9.94
N LEU A 120 -8.37 10.31 10.40
CA LEU A 120 -7.88 10.65 11.74
C LEU A 120 -7.12 11.98 11.80
N TYR A 121 -6.59 12.43 10.66
CA TYR A 121 -5.75 13.63 10.56
C TYR A 121 -6.45 14.82 9.86
N ILE A 122 -7.72 14.67 9.45
CA ILE A 122 -8.64 15.75 9.02
C ILE A 122 -9.64 15.99 10.14
#